data_AF-A0A7J9JNZ3-F1
#
_entry.id   AF-A0A7J9JNZ3-F1
#
_cell.length_a   1.000
_cell.length_b   1.000
_cell.length_c   1.000
_cell.angle_alpha   90.00
_cell.angle_beta   90.00
_cell.angle_gamma   90.00
#
_symmetry.space_group_name_H-M   'P 1'
#
loop_
_entity.id
_entity.type
_entity.pdbx_description
1 polymer ?
#
loop_
_entity_poly.entity_id
_entity_poly.type
_entity_poly.pdbx_seq_one_letter_code
_entity_poly.pdbx_strand_id
1 'polypeptide(L)'
;MARFIRTAQRAFVSAASKTLTNGSQSRIASASSLLQFNPYATYQTHKSPFTAKIIRILSNEIENQLDYAPPHQPATSFNSFTVRDRPGEMWMTMRGKYGEYEEIKIEVTMFDGCFCS
;
A
#
# COMPACT_ATOMS: atom_id res chain seq x y z
N MET A 1 27.79 3.44 -5.10
CA MET A 1 27.81 4.55 -4.11
C MET A 1 26.38 4.73 -3.62
N ALA A 2 26.00 4.84 -2.35
CA ALA A 2 26.61 4.69 -1.04
C ALA A 2 25.49 4.19 -0.08
N ARG A 3 25.83 3.42 0.95
CA ARG A 3 24.90 2.99 2.01
C ARG A 3 24.59 4.18 2.93
N PHE A 4 23.32 4.41 3.27
CA PHE A 4 22.96 5.33 4.35
C PHE A 4 22.18 4.61 5.44
N ILE A 5 22.88 4.37 6.56
CA ILE A 5 22.33 3.92 7.84
C ILE A 5 21.80 5.17 8.55
N ARG A 6 20.50 5.23 8.83
CA ARG A 6 19.93 6.32 9.65
C ARG A 6 19.95 5.91 11.12
N THR A 7 20.87 6.48 11.88
CA THR A 7 20.91 6.41 13.34
C THR A 7 19.75 7.22 13.92
N ALA A 8 18.92 6.60 14.75
CA ALA A 8 17.85 7.26 15.49
C ALA A 8 18.40 7.82 16.81
N GLN A 9 18.68 9.12 16.87
CA GLN A 9 18.95 9.81 18.13
C GLN A 9 17.62 10.16 18.80
N ARG A 10 17.37 9.59 19.98
CA ARG A 10 16.24 9.96 20.85
C ARG A 10 16.57 11.26 21.57
N ALA A 11 15.85 12.34 21.26
CA ALA A 11 15.80 13.52 22.11
C ALA A 11 14.66 13.34 23.12
N PHE A 12 15.00 13.36 24.42
CA PHE A 12 14.03 13.52 25.49
C PHE A 12 13.73 15.01 25.63
N VAL A 13 12.47 15.41 25.47
CA VAL A 13 12.01 16.74 25.89
C VAL A 13 10.80 16.56 26.80
N SER A 14 11.03 16.93 28.05
CA SER A 14 10.04 17.18 29.09
C SER A 14 9.39 18.54 28.85
N ALA A 15 8.06 18.62 28.96
CA ALA A 15 7.36 19.71 29.64
C ALA A 15 5.83 19.45 29.60
N ALA A 16 5.22 19.40 30.78
CA ALA A 16 3.79 19.26 30.99
C ALA A 16 3.05 20.60 30.90
N SER A 17 1.82 20.52 30.37
CA SER A 17 0.62 21.38 30.57
C SER A 17 0.81 22.88 30.30
N LYS A 18 -0.07 23.60 29.57
CA LYS A 18 -1.52 23.84 29.72
C LYS A 18 -1.93 24.54 28.39
N THR A 19 -3.14 24.41 27.85
CA THR A 19 -4.21 25.43 27.93
C THR A 19 -5.40 24.95 27.11
N LEU A 20 -6.60 25.12 27.67
CA LEU A 20 -7.91 24.88 27.05
C LEU A 20 -8.28 26.09 26.18
N THR A 21 -8.53 25.92 24.88
CA THR A 21 -9.39 26.86 24.12
C THR A 21 -10.31 26.11 23.18
N ASN A 22 -11.57 26.50 23.24
CA ASN A 22 -12.74 25.96 22.56
C ASN A 22 -12.78 26.55 21.14
N GLY A 23 -12.76 25.71 20.10
CA GLY A 23 -12.76 26.17 18.71
C GLY A 23 -13.51 25.19 17.80
N SER A 24 -14.76 25.54 17.50
CA SER A 24 -15.57 25.17 16.33
C SER A 24 -15.08 23.98 15.48
N GLN A 25 -15.65 22.79 15.70
CA GLN A 25 -15.54 21.68 14.76
C GLN A 25 -16.40 21.96 13.52
N SER A 26 -15.74 22.47 12.48
CA SER A 26 -16.21 22.38 11.10
C SER A 26 -16.35 20.89 10.75
N ARG A 27 -17.58 20.46 10.44
CA ARG A 27 -17.86 19.12 9.90
C ARG A 27 -17.33 19.03 8.47
N ILE A 28 -16.05 18.71 8.31
CA ILE A 28 -15.58 18.12 7.07
C ILE A 28 -15.92 16.64 7.22
N ALA A 29 -16.89 16.18 6.42
CA ALA A 29 -17.19 14.76 6.27
C ALA A 29 -15.97 14.10 5.62
N SER A 30 -15.01 13.70 6.45
CA SER A 30 -13.84 12.94 6.04
C SER A 30 -14.33 11.65 5.42
N ALA A 31 -13.95 11.40 4.16
CA ALA A 31 -14.26 10.20 3.41
C ALA A 31 -13.54 8.95 3.94
N SER A 32 -13.43 8.79 5.26
CA SER A 32 -12.89 7.61 5.94
C SER A 32 -13.78 6.36 5.79
N SER A 33 -14.88 6.46 5.02
CA SER A 33 -15.85 5.37 4.82
C SER A 33 -15.42 4.31 3.79
N LEU A 34 -14.30 4.46 3.09
CA LEU A 34 -13.87 3.48 2.07
C LEU A 34 -12.70 2.59 2.48
N LEU A 35 -12.13 2.79 3.67
CA LEU A 35 -11.19 1.84 4.28
C LEU A 35 -11.88 1.12 5.43
N GLN A 36 -12.97 0.39 5.11
CA GLN A 36 -13.40 -0.71 5.97
C GLN A 36 -12.39 -1.87 5.81
N PHE A 37 -11.15 -1.63 6.25
CA PHE A 37 -10.35 -2.73 6.76
C PHE A 37 -11.12 -3.22 7.96
N ASN A 38 -11.85 -4.34 7.82
CA ASN A 38 -12.37 -5.06 8.96
C ASN A 38 -11.13 -5.49 9.77
N PRO A 39 -10.79 -4.81 10.88
CA PRO A 39 -9.64 -5.22 11.65
C PRO A 39 -10.13 -6.45 12.38
N TYR A 40 -9.88 -7.62 11.79
CA TYR A 40 -10.10 -8.95 12.35
C TYR A 40 -10.80 -8.89 13.70
N ALA A 41 -12.12 -9.07 13.66
CA ALA A 41 -12.99 -9.17 14.82
C ALA A 41 -12.20 -9.65 16.05
N THR A 42 -12.09 -8.73 17.00
CA THR A 42 -11.37 -8.83 18.26
C THR A 42 -11.70 -10.13 18.98
N TYR A 43 -10.83 -11.14 18.82
CA TYR A 43 -10.50 -11.98 19.95
C TYR A 43 -9.51 -11.19 20.80
N GLN A 44 -9.88 -10.90 22.04
CA GLN A 44 -9.02 -10.32 23.07
C GLN A 44 -7.96 -11.35 23.49
N THR A 45 -7.13 -11.77 22.54
CA THR A 45 -5.97 -12.60 22.81
C THR A 45 -4.80 -11.63 22.99
N HIS A 46 -4.13 -11.71 24.13
CA HIS A 46 -2.85 -11.03 24.32
C HIS A 46 -1.91 -11.45 23.18
N LYS A 47 -1.75 -10.59 22.16
CA LYS A 47 -0.84 -10.86 21.05
C LYS A 47 0.56 -10.98 21.64
N SER A 48 1.26 -12.05 21.29
CA SER A 48 2.65 -12.23 21.74
C SER A 48 3.47 -10.98 21.35
N PRO A 49 4.51 -10.61 22.12
CA PRO A 49 5.37 -9.48 21.76
C PRO A 49 5.92 -9.57 20.32
N PHE A 50 6.15 -10.80 19.84
CA PHE A 50 6.55 -11.06 18.46
C PHE A 50 5.47 -10.68 17.45
N THR A 51 4.25 -11.21 17.60
CA THR A 51 3.12 -10.90 16.71
C THR A 51 2.78 -9.41 16.74
N ALA A 52 2.78 -8.80 17.92
CA ALA A 52 2.55 -7.37 18.08
C ALA A 52 3.59 -6.53 17.32
N LYS A 53 4.87 -6.94 17.35
CA LYS A 53 5.93 -6.31 16.57
C LYS A 53 5.71 -6.44 15.06
N ILE A 54 5.32 -7.62 14.57
CA ILE A 54 5.05 -7.84 13.13
C ILE A 54 3.89 -6.95 12.66
N ILE A 55 2.78 -6.95 13.41
CA ILE A 55 1.61 -6.13 13.06
C ILE A 55 1.99 -4.65 13.02
N ARG A 56 2.72 -4.16 14.02
CA ARG A 56 3.18 -2.76 14.02
C ARG A 56 4.03 -2.42 12.80
N ILE A 57 4.93 -3.31 12.38
CA ILE A 57 5.76 -3.08 11.20
C ILE A 57 4.90 -3.03 9.93
N LEU A 58 4.00 -3.99 9.75
CA LEU A 58 3.14 -4.06 8.57
C LEU A 58 2.18 -2.87 8.49
N SER A 59 1.56 -2.49 9.60
CA SER A 59 0.66 -1.32 9.65
C SER A 59 1.40 -0.04 9.30
N ASN A 60 2.57 0.18 9.89
CA ASN A 60 3.40 1.35 9.57
C ASN A 60 3.83 1.38 8.09
N GLU A 61 4.16 0.21 7.53
CA GLU A 61 4.53 0.11 6.11
C GLU A 61 3.35 0.44 5.20
N ILE A 62 2.16 -0.10 5.49
CA ILE A 62 0.94 0.20 4.73
C ILE A 62 0.66 1.70 4.75
N GLU A 63 0.69 2.32 5.94
CA GLU A 63 0.50 3.77 6.08
C GLU A 63 1.57 4.56 5.31
N ASN A 64 2.84 4.15 5.41
CA ASN A 64 3.92 4.79 4.68
C ASN A 64 3.71 4.73 3.16
N GLN A 65 3.33 3.56 2.63
CA GLN A 65 3.10 3.37 1.20
C GLN A 65 1.90 4.16 0.68
N LEU A 66 0.85 4.31 1.49
CA LEU A 66 -0.30 5.14 1.11
C LEU A 66 0.10 6.60 0.88
N ASP A 67 1.01 7.14 1.69
CA ASP A 67 1.49 8.51 1.56
C ASP A 67 2.60 8.65 0.50
N TYR A 68 3.50 7.67 0.42
CA TYR A 68 4.67 7.70 -0.47
C TYR A 68 4.34 7.34 -1.92
N ALA A 69 3.53 6.30 -2.12
CA ALA A 69 3.14 5.77 -3.43
C ALA A 69 1.64 5.44 -3.44
N PRO A 70 0.77 6.46 -3.49
CA PRO A 70 -0.67 6.27 -3.53
C PRO A 70 -1.09 5.30 -4.65
N PRO A 71 -2.04 4.37 -4.41
CA PRO A 71 -2.47 3.43 -5.44
C PRO A 71 -2.98 4.16 -6.68
N HIS A 72 -2.32 3.98 -7.80
CA HIS A 72 -2.76 4.50 -9.09
C HIS A 72 -3.74 3.54 -9.74
N GLN A 73 -4.66 4.07 -10.56
CA GLN A 73 -5.51 3.24 -11.39
C GLN A 73 -4.64 2.42 -12.36
N PRO A 74 -4.81 1.09 -12.44
CA PRO A 74 -4.05 0.27 -13.37
C PRO A 74 -4.23 0.77 -14.81
N ALA A 75 -3.15 0.77 -15.58
CA ALA A 75 -3.22 1.16 -16.98
C ALA A 75 -4.13 0.19 -17.75
N THR A 76 -5.11 0.72 -18.47
CA THR A 76 -6.04 -0.07 -19.30
C THR A 76 -5.52 -0.28 -20.73
N SER A 77 -4.43 0.40 -21.09
CA SER A 77 -3.82 0.32 -22.42
C SER A 77 -2.33 0.64 -22.35
N PHE A 78 -1.58 0.04 -23.26
CA PHE A 78 -0.16 0.34 -23.50
C PHE A 78 0.08 0.29 -25.01
N ASN A 79 0.45 1.41 -25.61
CA ASN A 79 0.50 1.58 -27.07
C ASN A 79 -0.84 1.16 -27.72
N SER A 80 -0.79 0.28 -28.72
CA SER A 80 -1.97 -0.29 -29.40
C SER A 80 -2.58 -1.49 -28.67
N PHE A 81 -2.05 -1.88 -27.50
CA PHE A 81 -2.55 -3.01 -26.73
C PHE A 81 -3.52 -2.55 -25.64
N THR A 82 -4.65 -3.25 -25.54
CA THR A 82 -5.52 -3.20 -24.37
C THR A 82 -4.90 -4.05 -23.28
N VAL A 83 -4.80 -3.49 -22.07
CA VAL A 83 -4.25 -4.15 -20.89
C VAL A 83 -5.40 -4.55 -19.97
N ARG A 84 -5.39 -5.81 -19.54
CA ARG A 84 -6.31 -6.34 -18.53
C ARG A 84 -5.51 -6.90 -17.37
N ASP A 85 -5.55 -6.16 -16.27
CA ASP A 85 -5.09 -6.63 -14.97
C ASP A 85 -6.13 -7.57 -14.34
N ARG A 86 -5.67 -8.50 -13.51
CA ARG A 86 -6.51 -9.46 -12.79
C ARG A 86 -6.23 -9.32 -11.30
N PRO A 87 -7.00 -8.47 -10.59
CA PRO A 87 -6.77 -8.21 -9.18
C PRO A 87 -6.72 -9.50 -8.37
N GLY A 88 -5.65 -9.66 -7.58
CA GLY A 88 -5.40 -10.86 -6.78
C GLY A 88 -4.60 -11.96 -7.50
N GLU A 89 -4.39 -11.85 -8.81
CA GLU A 89 -3.49 -12.70 -9.57
C GLU A 89 -2.19 -11.96 -9.90
N MET A 90 -1.05 -12.66 -9.89
CA MET A 90 0.23 -12.10 -10.35
C MET A 90 0.41 -12.28 -11.87
N TRP A 91 -0.63 -11.93 -12.62
CA TRP A 91 -0.75 -12.16 -14.06
C TRP A 91 -1.53 -11.01 -14.71
N MET A 92 -1.01 -10.44 -15.81
CA MET A 92 -1.79 -9.56 -16.68
C MET A 92 -1.86 -10.07 -18.13
N THR A 93 -2.90 -9.68 -18.85
CA THR A 93 -3.05 -9.99 -20.28
C THR A 93 -3.07 -8.71 -21.11
N MET A 94 -2.28 -8.66 -22.17
CA MET A 94 -2.32 -7.61 -23.17
C MET A 94 -2.85 -8.16 -24.49
N ARG A 95 -3.75 -7.43 -25.14
CA ARG A 95 -4.33 -7.80 -26.44
C ARG A 95 -4.23 -6.66 -27.42
N GLY A 96 -3.77 -6.95 -28.63
CA GLY A 96 -3.67 -5.99 -29.72
C GLY A 96 -3.96 -6.65 -31.06
N LYS A 97 -4.07 -5.83 -32.10
CA LYS A 97 -4.16 -6.32 -33.48
C LYS A 97 -2.96 -5.85 -34.29
N TYR A 98 -2.49 -6.69 -35.19
CA TYR A 98 -1.52 -6.33 -36.22
C TYR A 98 -2.16 -6.51 -37.60
N GLY A 99 -2.35 -5.40 -38.31
CA GLY A 99 -3.20 -5.36 -39.50
C GLY A 99 -4.66 -5.75 -39.20
N GLU A 100 -5.36 -6.27 -40.22
CA GLU A 100 -6.79 -6.59 -40.12
C GLU A 100 -7.06 -7.97 -39.50
N TYR A 101 -6.10 -8.90 -39.58
CA TYR A 101 -6.36 -10.33 -39.36
C TYR A 101 -5.60 -10.95 -38.18
N GLU A 102 -4.53 -10.35 -37.70
CA GLU A 102 -3.71 -10.95 -36.65
C GLU A 102 -4.06 -10.38 -35.27
N GLU A 103 -4.56 -11.24 -34.37
CA GLU A 103 -4.74 -10.91 -32.95
C GLU A 103 -3.51 -11.35 -32.16
N ILE A 104 -2.85 -10.39 -31.51
CA ILE A 104 -1.70 -10.65 -30.64
C ILE A 104 -2.19 -10.68 -29.20
N LYS A 105 -1.88 -11.77 -28.49
CA LYS A 105 -2.11 -11.92 -27.05
C LYS A 105 -0.79 -12.13 -26.35
N ILE A 106 -0.50 -11.28 -25.36
CA ILE A 106 0.68 -11.38 -24.50
C ILE A 106 0.20 -11.66 -23.08
N GLU A 107 0.76 -12.68 -22.46
CA GLU A 107 0.51 -13.03 -21.07
C GLU A 107 1.79 -12.83 -20.28
N VAL A 108 1.72 -11.97 -19.26
CA VAL A 108 2.87 -11.56 -18.46
C VAL A 108 2.60 -11.91 -17.01
N THR A 109 3.59 -12.53 -16.38
CA THR A 109 3.57 -12.75 -14.93
C THR A 109 4.39 -11.68 -14.21
N MET A 110 3.91 -11.27 -13.04
CA MET A 110 4.53 -10.23 -12.22
C MET A 110 5.47 -10.80 -11.15
N PHE A 111 5.81 -12.10 -11.20
CA PHE A 111 6.80 -12.69 -10.31
C PHE A 111 8.20 -12.19 -10.66
N ASP A 112 8.82 -11.45 -9.75
CA ASP A 112 10.27 -11.24 -9.75
C ASP A 112 10.90 -12.40 -8.96
N GLY A 113 11.49 -13.37 -9.66
CA GLY A 113 12.02 -14.57 -9.02
C GLY A 113 13.36 -14.30 -8.33
N CYS A 114 13.47 -14.51 -7.01
CA CYS A 114 14.76 -14.97 -6.46
C CYS A 114 14.89 -16.46 -6.81
N PHE A 115 15.75 -16.78 -7.77
CA PHE A 115 16.37 -18.10 -7.79
C PHE A 115 17.44 -18.11 -6.70
N CYS A 116 17.02 -18.44 -5.49
CA CYS A 116 17.94 -18.69 -4.41
C CYS A 116 18.48 -20.12 -4.61
N SER A 117 19.63 -20.23 -5.27
CA SER A 117 20.39 -21.48 -5.53
C SER A 117 21.14 -21.98 -4.29
#